data_AF-A0A2T5CGM7-F1
#
_entry.id   AF-A0A2T5CGM7-F1
#
_cell.length_a   1.000
_cell.length_b   1.000
_cell.length_c   1.000
_cell.angle_alpha   90.00
_cell.angle_beta   90.00
_cell.angle_gamma   90.00
#
_symmetry.space_group_name_H-M   'P 1'
#
loop_
_entity.id
_entity.type
_entity.pdbx_description
1 polymer ?
#
loop_
_entity_poly.entity_id
_entity_poly.type
_entity_poly.pdbx_seq_one_letter_code
_entity_poly.pdbx_strand_id
1 'polypeptide(L)'
;MSIIWEQAFSQAQDIAWADPWTFEGLPEFGTLSDLRRFLDMVHVKYCLIKPYFETTNYPLVEARELLPSFDVDIFEYKHLPGFSLVALARPLSYFQEIFQFDILHSPFEHLDQDDQSVCPLEIQISRQNQLAFQNRLPRQMHDEFQFYFSEQNLTALEHYPRALSFLLRMERGHVFSQLPQGPFIFSGINASFPSDLDTELKRFGLRIGKFKVGDNRCYERHRNFVYQFLMELYGFAIVSERRTSSALFARRLFKLSEDFLIRVLGQSDRTITTLHSSPQAKSYPHVDKIALVRIDPDQVDLINHLGDQGAFVDAQKQVVILRVTYRQHRYDRNNVRQDRALSVLRQEIIHPLTGEVCCEANVIKDISNMLLKLNDIVKGEFAGSIRFKKLEVVENTDTHEKRLKFLFAWLSKHQRRIIGYSDEFYSGVVKVLDGYLFDPNNTDIFKQHQGLYTDVWSQYSYIRQARKVRILEDLTQRFRKGQPLSWLDMLQQMNDILHDFKFEIHPYFDGLMDRVVNLCERVLGNAYLNKRYVQLKDDEASAYGLRVKTQFRRLVGLLDELRGIRKQRPESRDPAPEKEREKKVS
;
A
#
# COMPACT_ATOMS: atom_id res chain seq x y z
N MET A 1 12.21 -27.09 -11.07
CA MET A 1 11.22 -28.03 -10.51
C MET A 1 10.09 -27.23 -9.88
N SER A 2 8.83 -27.65 -9.98
CA SER A 2 7.72 -27.10 -9.19
C SER A 2 7.61 -27.88 -7.89
N ILE A 3 7.38 -27.21 -6.77
CA ILE A 3 7.09 -27.91 -5.51
C ILE A 3 5.64 -28.39 -5.51
N ILE A 4 5.31 -29.40 -4.70
CA ILE A 4 3.92 -29.65 -4.29
C ILE A 4 3.62 -28.87 -3.00
N TRP A 5 2.37 -28.52 -2.73
CA TRP A 5 2.05 -27.64 -1.60
C TRP A 5 2.41 -28.26 -0.24
N GLU A 6 2.37 -29.59 -0.13
CA GLU A 6 2.75 -30.34 1.06
C GLU A 6 4.22 -30.12 1.43
N GLN A 7 5.09 -29.98 0.42
CA GLN A 7 6.53 -29.74 0.57
C GLN A 7 6.87 -28.30 0.94
N ALA A 8 5.92 -27.37 0.87
CA ALA A 8 6.17 -25.97 1.23
C ALA A 8 6.68 -25.86 2.67
N PHE A 9 7.81 -25.17 2.83
CA PHE A 9 8.52 -24.97 4.10
C PHE A 9 9.04 -26.25 4.78
N SER A 10 9.19 -27.36 4.05
CA SER A 10 9.74 -28.62 4.57
C SER A 10 11.22 -28.58 4.95
N GLN A 11 11.96 -27.56 4.50
CA GLN A 11 13.39 -27.35 4.76
C GLN A 11 13.64 -26.11 5.63
N ALA A 12 12.65 -25.66 6.41
CA ALA A 12 12.82 -24.55 7.34
C ALA A 12 13.79 -24.95 8.47
N GLN A 13 14.75 -24.07 8.81
CA GLN A 13 15.86 -24.42 9.71
C GLN A 13 15.42 -24.78 11.13
N ASP A 14 14.46 -24.04 11.71
CA ASP A 14 14.09 -24.24 13.13
C ASP A 14 12.72 -24.89 13.34
N ILE A 15 12.04 -25.33 12.26
CA ILE A 15 10.70 -25.93 12.33
C ILE A 15 10.65 -27.14 11.41
N ALA A 16 10.54 -28.33 12.01
CA ALA A 16 10.43 -29.61 11.30
C ALA A 16 8.98 -30.07 11.21
N TRP A 17 8.55 -30.45 10.00
CA TRP A 17 7.21 -30.97 9.74
C TRP A 17 7.23 -32.50 9.83
N ALA A 18 6.38 -33.08 10.68
CA ALA A 18 6.18 -34.53 10.75
C ALA A 18 5.31 -35.01 9.57
N ASP A 19 4.24 -34.27 9.32
CA ASP A 19 3.38 -34.42 8.16
C ASP A 19 2.98 -33.02 7.63
N PRO A 20 2.24 -32.90 6.52
CA PRO A 20 1.89 -31.59 5.99
C PRO A 20 1.24 -30.64 7.01
N TRP A 21 0.57 -31.18 8.04
CA TRP A 21 -0.27 -30.53 9.05
C TRP A 21 0.27 -30.53 10.47
N THR A 22 1.28 -31.33 10.79
CA THR A 22 1.83 -31.44 12.14
C THR A 22 3.33 -31.22 12.15
N PHE A 23 3.86 -30.81 13.30
CA PHE A 23 5.28 -30.59 13.51
C PHE A 23 5.87 -31.74 14.33
N GLU A 24 7.15 -32.04 14.13
CA GLU A 24 7.89 -32.99 14.99
C GLU A 24 8.17 -32.39 16.38
N GLY A 25 8.10 -31.06 16.47
CA GLY A 25 8.21 -30.25 17.67
C GLY A 25 8.36 -28.78 17.29
N LEU A 26 7.87 -27.86 18.11
CA LEU A 26 8.04 -26.43 17.88
C LEU A 26 8.93 -25.79 18.95
N PRO A 27 9.78 -24.82 18.58
CA PRO A 27 10.46 -23.98 19.55
C PRO A 27 9.44 -23.10 20.29
N GLU A 28 9.80 -22.66 21.50
CA GLU A 28 9.01 -21.67 22.21
C GLU A 28 9.07 -20.30 21.51
N PHE A 29 7.92 -19.77 21.12
CA PHE A 29 7.82 -18.45 20.52
C PHE A 29 7.60 -17.42 21.62
N GLY A 30 8.68 -16.76 22.07
CA GLY A 30 8.63 -15.76 23.15
C GLY A 30 8.45 -14.32 22.67
N THR A 31 8.68 -14.04 21.37
CA THR A 31 8.55 -12.69 20.81
C THR A 31 7.60 -12.65 19.62
N LEU A 32 7.04 -11.46 19.34
CA LEU A 32 6.21 -11.24 18.16
C LEU A 32 6.95 -11.52 16.84
N SER A 33 8.28 -11.35 16.83
CA SER A 33 9.10 -11.64 15.65
C SER A 33 9.12 -13.14 15.36
N ASP A 34 9.29 -13.96 16.40
CA ASP A 34 9.33 -15.42 16.27
C ASP A 34 7.96 -15.96 15.89
N LEU A 35 6.90 -15.48 16.58
CA LEU A 35 5.51 -15.80 16.22
C LEU A 35 5.20 -15.38 14.78
N ARG A 36 5.65 -14.20 14.34
CA ARG A 36 5.44 -13.74 12.97
C ARG A 36 6.09 -14.69 11.96
N ARG A 37 7.30 -15.19 12.21
CA ARG A 37 7.98 -16.13 11.31
C ARG A 37 7.18 -17.43 11.17
N PHE A 38 6.71 -17.97 12.29
CA PHE A 38 5.80 -19.12 12.32
C PHE A 38 4.53 -18.85 11.51
N LEU A 39 3.84 -17.74 11.77
CA LEU A 39 2.61 -17.36 11.09
C LEU A 39 2.82 -17.07 9.59
N ASP A 40 3.99 -16.57 9.16
CA ASP A 40 4.32 -16.39 7.75
C ASP A 40 4.32 -17.76 7.04
N MET A 41 4.99 -18.77 7.59
CA MET A 41 5.01 -20.10 6.97
C MET A 41 3.63 -20.75 6.94
N VAL A 42 2.93 -20.77 8.08
CA VAL A 42 1.61 -21.41 8.17
C VAL A 42 0.61 -20.72 7.24
N HIS A 43 0.49 -19.39 7.29
CA HIS A 43 -0.48 -18.70 6.43
C HIS A 43 -0.09 -18.73 4.96
N VAL A 44 1.19 -18.67 4.59
CA VAL A 44 1.59 -18.77 3.19
C VAL A 44 1.31 -20.19 2.66
N LYS A 45 1.65 -21.24 3.43
CA LYS A 45 1.40 -22.64 3.05
C LYS A 45 -0.09 -22.90 2.83
N TYR A 46 -0.92 -22.56 3.81
CA TYR A 46 -2.33 -22.92 3.81
C TYR A 46 -3.27 -21.93 3.12
N CYS A 47 -2.90 -20.65 3.07
CA CYS A 47 -3.78 -19.61 2.54
C CYS A 47 -3.35 -19.09 1.17
N LEU A 48 -2.12 -19.35 0.72
CA LEU A 48 -1.64 -18.95 -0.61
C LEU A 48 -1.24 -20.14 -1.48
N ILE A 49 -0.27 -20.95 -1.04
CA ILE A 49 0.31 -22.05 -1.83
C ILE A 49 -0.70 -23.17 -2.04
N LYS A 50 -1.28 -23.72 -0.97
CA LYS A 50 -2.27 -24.79 -1.08
C LYS A 50 -3.46 -24.40 -1.99
N PRO A 51 -4.12 -23.23 -1.79
CA PRO A 51 -5.18 -22.78 -2.71
C PRO A 51 -4.72 -22.59 -4.15
N TYR A 52 -3.47 -22.18 -4.38
CA TYR A 52 -2.90 -22.06 -5.71
C TYR A 52 -2.84 -23.39 -6.46
N PHE A 53 -2.53 -24.48 -5.76
CA PHE A 53 -2.52 -25.84 -6.33
C PHE A 53 -3.91 -26.47 -6.42
N GLU A 54 -4.80 -26.21 -5.46
CA GLU A 54 -6.13 -26.83 -5.42
C GLU A 54 -7.18 -26.11 -6.29
N THR A 55 -7.00 -24.81 -6.55
CA THR A 55 -7.97 -24.01 -7.29
C THR A 55 -7.60 -23.92 -8.77
N THR A 56 -8.47 -24.44 -9.64
CA THR A 56 -8.34 -24.25 -11.08
C THR A 56 -8.31 -22.76 -11.42
N ASN A 57 -7.30 -22.33 -12.17
CA ASN A 57 -7.08 -20.93 -12.55
C ASN A 57 -6.99 -19.97 -11.35
N TYR A 58 -6.22 -20.35 -10.32
CA TYR A 58 -5.95 -19.46 -9.19
C TYR A 58 -5.55 -18.05 -9.67
N PRO A 59 -6.24 -17.01 -9.21
CA PRO A 59 -6.02 -15.65 -9.67
C PRO A 59 -4.76 -15.08 -8.99
N LEU A 60 -3.60 -15.20 -9.62
CA LEU A 60 -2.35 -14.62 -9.09
C LEU A 60 -2.46 -13.10 -8.88
N VAL A 61 -1.75 -12.59 -7.88
CA VAL A 61 -1.69 -11.15 -7.63
C VAL A 61 -0.78 -10.52 -8.67
N GLU A 62 -1.30 -9.52 -9.39
CA GLU A 62 -0.46 -8.76 -10.29
C GLU A 62 0.45 -7.83 -9.48
N ALA A 63 1.72 -7.70 -9.88
CA ALA A 63 2.69 -6.85 -9.18
C ALA A 63 2.19 -5.39 -8.99
N ARG A 64 1.33 -4.90 -9.90
CA ARG A 64 0.72 -3.57 -9.82
C ARG A 64 -0.27 -3.40 -8.66
N GLU A 65 -0.92 -4.47 -8.20
CA GLU A 65 -1.90 -4.44 -7.10
C GLU A 65 -1.21 -4.20 -5.75
N LEU A 66 0.06 -4.59 -5.65
CA LEU A 66 0.90 -4.34 -4.48
C LEU A 66 1.46 -2.91 -4.44
N LEU A 67 1.14 -2.05 -5.43
CA LEU A 67 1.56 -0.65 -5.40
C LEU A 67 0.62 0.23 -4.56
N PRO A 68 1.17 1.19 -3.78
CA PRO A 68 0.38 2.18 -3.04
C PRO A 68 -0.59 2.97 -3.92
N SER A 69 -1.69 3.41 -3.31
CA SER A 69 -2.98 3.63 -3.98
C SER A 69 -3.54 2.33 -4.54
N PHE A 70 -3.64 1.33 -3.66
CA PHE A 70 -4.15 -0.02 -3.94
C PHE A 70 -5.42 0.06 -4.80
N ASP A 71 -5.44 -0.71 -5.89
CA ASP A 71 -6.59 -0.79 -6.77
C ASP A 71 -7.79 -1.33 -5.96
N VAL A 72 -8.97 -0.78 -6.23
CA VAL A 72 -10.21 -1.25 -5.62
C VAL A 72 -10.66 -2.47 -6.42
N ASP A 73 -10.24 -3.66 -5.99
CA ASP A 73 -10.78 -4.90 -6.52
C ASP A 73 -12.17 -5.12 -5.94
N ILE A 74 -13.16 -4.83 -6.78
CA ILE A 74 -14.59 -5.00 -6.46
C ILE A 74 -14.97 -6.49 -6.52
N PHE A 75 -14.16 -7.32 -7.19
CA PHE A 75 -14.42 -8.74 -7.35
C PHE A 75 -13.90 -9.52 -6.14
N GLU A 76 -14.79 -10.33 -5.53
CA GLU A 76 -14.47 -11.15 -4.37
C GLU A 76 -14.43 -12.64 -4.77
N TYR A 77 -13.28 -13.28 -4.58
CA TYR A 77 -13.09 -14.70 -4.84
C TYR A 77 -13.57 -15.53 -3.64
N LYS A 78 -14.89 -15.70 -3.49
CA LYS A 78 -15.52 -16.33 -2.31
C LYS A 78 -15.02 -17.74 -1.98
N HIS A 79 -14.48 -18.46 -2.95
CA HIS A 79 -13.92 -19.80 -2.77
C HIS A 79 -12.49 -19.80 -2.20
N LEU A 80 -11.81 -18.65 -2.22
CA LEU A 80 -10.48 -18.49 -1.65
C LEU A 80 -10.55 -18.23 -0.14
N PRO A 81 -9.49 -18.56 0.61
CA PRO A 81 -9.44 -18.31 2.04
C PRO A 81 -9.43 -16.81 2.35
N GLY A 82 -9.99 -16.47 3.51
CA GLY A 82 -9.89 -15.13 4.08
C GLY A 82 -9.97 -15.20 5.59
N PHE A 83 -9.16 -14.41 6.28
CA PHE A 83 -9.12 -14.40 7.74
C PHE A 83 -8.66 -13.05 8.29
N SER A 84 -8.89 -12.89 9.59
CA SER A 84 -8.30 -11.83 10.40
C SER A 84 -7.66 -12.46 11.62
N LEU A 85 -6.58 -11.87 12.13
CA LEU A 85 -5.87 -12.36 13.30
C LEU A 85 -5.31 -11.17 14.07
N VAL A 86 -5.34 -11.26 15.39
CA VAL A 86 -4.60 -10.38 16.31
C VAL A 86 -3.74 -11.23 17.24
N ALA A 87 -2.51 -10.80 17.46
CA ALA A 87 -1.60 -11.32 18.47
C ALA A 87 -1.18 -10.17 19.38
N LEU A 88 -1.24 -10.38 20.69
CA LEU A 88 -0.87 -9.40 21.71
C LEU A 88 0.28 -9.96 22.55
N ALA A 89 1.39 -9.21 22.68
CA ALA A 89 2.56 -9.62 23.47
C ALA A 89 2.35 -9.40 24.98
N ARG A 90 1.21 -9.91 25.48
CA ARG A 90 0.82 -9.90 26.88
C ARG A 90 -0.30 -10.92 27.13
N PRO A 91 -0.55 -11.29 28.39
CA PRO A 91 -1.75 -12.02 28.77
C PRO A 91 -3.04 -11.25 28.42
N LEU A 92 -4.11 -11.97 28.12
CA LEU A 92 -5.43 -11.38 27.88
C LEU A 92 -6.20 -11.22 29.18
N SER A 93 -6.95 -10.13 29.27
CA SER A 93 -7.88 -9.87 30.36
C SER A 93 -9.25 -9.65 29.77
N TYR A 94 -10.08 -10.69 29.77
CA TYR A 94 -11.36 -10.71 29.04
C TYR A 94 -12.25 -9.50 29.34
N PHE A 95 -12.28 -9.04 30.59
CA PHE A 95 -13.07 -7.87 30.99
C PHE A 95 -12.49 -6.55 30.51
N GLN A 96 -11.16 -6.46 30.36
CA GLN A 96 -10.45 -5.23 29.98
C GLN A 96 -10.20 -5.13 28.48
N GLU A 97 -10.37 -6.22 27.73
CA GLU A 97 -10.15 -6.19 26.28
C GLU A 97 -11.15 -5.27 25.57
N ILE A 98 -10.62 -4.49 24.63
CA ILE A 98 -11.40 -3.52 23.84
C ILE A 98 -12.11 -4.16 22.63
N PHE A 99 -12.17 -5.48 22.58
CA PHE A 99 -12.75 -6.28 21.51
C PHE A 99 -13.38 -7.55 22.08
N GLN A 100 -14.31 -8.16 21.34
CA GLN A 100 -15.04 -9.36 21.78
C GLN A 100 -14.51 -10.58 21.03
N PHE A 101 -14.39 -11.73 21.71
CA PHE A 101 -13.94 -13.00 21.15
C PHE A 101 -14.42 -14.14 22.06
N ASP A 102 -14.42 -15.38 21.57
CA ASP A 102 -14.62 -16.54 22.42
C ASP A 102 -13.24 -17.01 22.92
N ILE A 103 -13.05 -17.03 24.23
CA ILE A 103 -11.77 -17.39 24.87
C ILE A 103 -11.50 -18.89 24.77
N LEU A 104 -10.23 -19.25 24.57
CA LEU A 104 -9.71 -20.59 24.73
C LEU A 104 -8.79 -20.59 25.94
N HIS A 105 -9.02 -21.52 26.87
CA HIS A 105 -8.25 -21.61 28.10
C HIS A 105 -7.07 -22.56 27.91
N SER A 106 -5.89 -22.14 28.38
CA SER A 106 -4.71 -23.01 28.39
C SER A 106 -4.64 -23.75 29.73
N PRO A 107 -4.33 -25.06 29.74
CA PRO A 107 -4.05 -25.78 30.98
C PRO A 107 -2.90 -25.15 31.81
N PHE A 108 -2.05 -24.35 31.16
CA PHE A 108 -0.87 -23.71 31.74
C PHE A 108 -1.11 -22.26 32.23
N GLU A 109 -2.32 -21.70 32.08
CA GLU A 109 -2.63 -20.30 32.48
C GLU A 109 -2.57 -20.05 34.00
N HIS A 110 -2.73 -21.09 34.81
CA HIS A 110 -2.89 -20.99 36.27
C HIS A 110 -1.92 -21.87 37.08
N LEU A 111 -0.85 -22.38 36.45
CA LEU A 111 0.19 -23.08 37.19
C LEU A 111 1.01 -22.01 37.93
N ASP A 112 0.71 -21.82 39.21
CA ASP A 112 1.57 -21.05 40.11
C ASP A 112 2.97 -21.70 40.12
N GLN A 113 4.01 -20.85 40.22
CA GLN A 113 5.41 -21.24 40.06
C GLN A 113 5.91 -22.34 41.03
N ASP A 114 5.12 -22.70 42.06
CA ASP A 114 5.55 -23.53 43.18
C ASP A 114 4.78 -24.85 43.40
N ASP A 115 3.73 -25.19 42.64
CA ASP A 115 3.00 -26.46 42.90
C ASP A 115 2.44 -27.17 41.65
N GLN A 116 2.92 -28.41 41.47
CA GLN A 116 2.40 -29.53 40.68
C GLN A 116 2.24 -29.35 39.15
N SER A 117 2.97 -30.20 38.42
CA SER A 117 3.11 -30.25 36.95
C SER A 117 1.85 -30.66 36.16
N VAL A 118 0.67 -30.70 36.78
CA VAL A 118 -0.56 -31.24 36.15
C VAL A 118 -1.77 -30.36 36.49
N CYS A 119 -2.46 -29.86 35.47
CA CYS A 119 -3.68 -29.07 35.64
C CYS A 119 -4.86 -29.97 36.04
N PRO A 120 -5.49 -29.78 37.22
CA PRO A 120 -6.60 -30.63 37.66
C PRO A 120 -7.87 -30.45 36.82
N LEU A 121 -7.95 -29.40 35.99
CA LEU A 121 -9.11 -29.06 35.16
C LEU A 121 -8.89 -29.34 33.68
N GLU A 122 -7.81 -30.01 33.29
CA GLU A 122 -7.42 -30.20 31.89
C GLU A 122 -8.55 -30.77 31.01
N ILE A 123 -9.27 -31.80 31.51
CA ILE A 123 -10.40 -32.41 30.81
C ILE A 123 -11.55 -31.41 30.61
N GLN A 124 -11.84 -30.58 31.62
CA GLN A 124 -12.90 -29.58 31.55
C GLN A 124 -12.53 -28.45 30.59
N ILE A 125 -11.27 -27.99 30.63
CA ILE A 125 -10.70 -26.99 29.73
C ILE A 125 -10.76 -27.47 28.29
N SER A 126 -10.30 -28.70 28.02
CA SER A 126 -10.35 -29.30 26.69
C SER A 126 -11.78 -29.36 26.15
N ARG A 127 -12.73 -29.84 26.97
CA ARG A 127 -14.15 -29.89 26.60
C ARG A 127 -14.74 -28.50 26.33
N GLN A 128 -14.40 -27.51 27.13
CA GLN A 128 -14.88 -26.14 26.95
C GLN A 128 -14.32 -25.51 25.67
N ASN A 129 -13.04 -25.71 25.38
CA ASN A 129 -12.41 -25.24 24.14
C ASN A 129 -13.03 -25.92 22.90
N GLN A 130 -13.31 -27.22 22.97
CA GLN A 130 -14.03 -27.93 21.90
C GLN A 130 -15.43 -27.36 21.69
N LEU A 131 -16.19 -27.12 22.78
CA LEU A 131 -17.52 -26.52 22.70
C LEU A 131 -17.48 -25.11 22.08
N ALA A 132 -16.47 -24.30 22.42
CA ALA A 132 -16.29 -22.96 21.84
C ALA A 132 -16.17 -23.04 20.31
N PHE A 133 -15.37 -23.99 19.78
CA PHE A 133 -15.26 -24.24 18.35
C PHE A 133 -16.57 -24.75 17.73
N GLN A 134 -17.19 -25.78 18.32
CA GLN A 134 -18.40 -26.40 17.78
C GLN A 134 -19.59 -25.42 17.73
N ASN A 135 -19.66 -24.46 18.66
CA ASN A 135 -20.69 -23.41 18.65
C ASN A 135 -20.56 -22.44 17.47
N ARG A 136 -19.38 -22.37 16.82
CA ARG A 136 -19.10 -21.49 15.68
C ARG A 136 -18.94 -22.23 14.36
N LEU A 137 -18.59 -23.52 14.41
CA LEU A 137 -18.42 -24.34 13.22
C LEU A 137 -19.75 -24.84 12.64
N PRO A 138 -19.86 -24.97 11.31
CA PRO A 138 -20.95 -25.71 10.69
C PRO A 138 -21.04 -27.14 11.24
N ARG A 139 -22.26 -27.62 11.50
CA ARG A 139 -22.49 -28.97 12.07
C ARG A 139 -21.84 -30.11 11.29
N GLN A 140 -21.73 -29.97 9.97
CA GLN A 140 -21.11 -30.95 9.08
C GLN A 140 -19.62 -31.19 9.37
N MET A 141 -18.95 -30.22 10.02
CA MET A 141 -17.53 -30.30 10.35
C MET A 141 -17.28 -30.77 11.79
N HIS A 142 -18.33 -31.03 12.58
CA HIS A 142 -18.17 -31.36 14.00
C HIS A 142 -17.49 -32.72 14.20
N ASP A 143 -17.89 -33.73 13.42
CA ASP A 143 -17.30 -35.08 13.52
C ASP A 143 -15.82 -35.07 13.12
N GLU A 144 -15.49 -34.39 12.03
CA GLU A 144 -14.10 -34.23 11.57
C GLU A 144 -13.27 -33.44 12.60
N PHE A 145 -13.82 -32.37 13.17
CA PHE A 145 -13.15 -31.59 14.20
C PHE A 145 -12.88 -32.43 15.46
N GLN A 146 -13.86 -33.22 15.92
CA GLN A 146 -13.69 -34.10 17.07
C GLN A 146 -12.62 -35.17 16.81
N PHE A 147 -12.59 -35.75 15.61
CA PHE A 147 -11.59 -36.74 15.24
C PHE A 147 -10.15 -36.22 15.41
N TYR A 148 -9.89 -34.95 15.07
CA TYR A 148 -8.54 -34.38 15.19
C TYR A 148 -8.22 -33.80 16.56
N PHE A 149 -9.22 -33.34 17.33
CA PHE A 149 -8.98 -32.54 18.54
C PHE A 149 -9.58 -33.10 19.84
N SER A 150 -10.11 -34.33 19.84
CA SER A 150 -10.70 -34.95 21.03
C SER A 150 -9.74 -35.01 22.22
N GLU A 151 -8.47 -35.31 21.96
CA GLU A 151 -7.41 -35.53 22.97
C GLU A 151 -6.25 -34.53 22.87
N GLN A 152 -6.38 -33.51 22.01
CA GLN A 152 -5.30 -32.55 21.72
C GLN A 152 -5.54 -31.21 22.42
N ASN A 153 -4.46 -30.54 22.84
CA ASN A 153 -4.57 -29.21 23.43
C ASN A 153 -4.74 -28.13 22.35
N LEU A 154 -5.98 -27.70 22.08
CA LEU A 154 -6.28 -26.68 21.07
C LEU A 154 -5.49 -25.36 21.20
N THR A 155 -5.00 -25.00 22.38
CA THR A 155 -4.25 -23.74 22.59
C THR A 155 -2.79 -23.81 22.15
N ALA A 156 -2.25 -25.02 21.94
CA ALA A 156 -0.87 -25.22 21.51
C ALA A 156 -0.68 -24.85 20.03
N LEU A 157 0.41 -24.15 19.73
CA LEU A 157 0.73 -23.67 18.38
C LEU A 157 0.97 -24.80 17.38
N GLU A 158 1.40 -25.97 17.86
CA GLU A 158 1.64 -27.16 17.05
C GLU A 158 0.39 -27.62 16.30
N HIS A 159 -0.78 -27.39 16.89
CA HIS A 159 -2.07 -27.77 16.34
C HIS A 159 -2.72 -26.66 15.53
N TYR A 160 -2.17 -25.44 15.54
CA TYR A 160 -2.70 -24.30 14.82
C TYR A 160 -2.86 -24.53 13.30
N PRO A 161 -1.92 -25.17 12.57
CA PRO A 161 -2.10 -25.44 11.14
C PRO A 161 -3.36 -26.25 10.83
N ARG A 162 -3.65 -27.27 11.65
CA ARG A 162 -4.88 -28.06 11.52
C ARG A 162 -6.09 -27.25 11.96
N ALA A 163 -6.00 -26.48 13.05
CA ALA A 163 -7.11 -25.63 13.48
C ALA A 163 -7.46 -24.58 12.41
N LEU A 164 -6.46 -24.07 11.69
CA LEU A 164 -6.61 -23.08 10.64
C LEU A 164 -7.55 -23.57 9.52
N SER A 165 -7.55 -24.85 9.14
CA SER A 165 -8.48 -25.34 8.11
C SER A 165 -9.96 -25.20 8.52
N PHE A 166 -10.25 -25.26 9.82
CA PHE A 166 -11.58 -25.01 10.37
C PHE A 166 -11.84 -23.51 10.53
N LEU A 167 -10.84 -22.76 11.00
CA LEU A 167 -10.93 -21.32 11.20
C LEU A 167 -11.15 -20.55 9.88
N LEU A 168 -10.59 -21.01 8.76
CA LEU A 168 -10.82 -20.43 7.43
C LEU A 168 -12.28 -20.57 6.95
N ARG A 169 -13.10 -21.41 7.61
CA ARG A 169 -14.55 -21.51 7.40
C ARG A 169 -15.34 -20.57 8.30
N MET A 170 -14.68 -19.89 9.24
CA MET A 170 -15.25 -18.86 10.10
C MET A 170 -14.97 -17.47 9.48
N GLU A 171 -15.89 -16.53 9.67
CA GLU A 171 -15.74 -15.19 9.09
C GLU A 171 -14.93 -14.21 9.95
N ARG A 172 -14.79 -14.50 11.25
CA ARG A 172 -14.26 -13.62 12.30
C ARG A 172 -12.81 -13.93 12.69
N GLY A 173 -12.22 -13.05 13.50
CA GLY A 173 -10.78 -13.06 13.77
C GLY A 173 -10.30 -14.15 14.74
N HIS A 174 -9.01 -14.47 14.64
CA HIS A 174 -8.28 -15.36 15.55
C HIS A 174 -7.50 -14.52 16.57
N VAL A 175 -7.27 -15.06 17.77
CA VAL A 175 -6.57 -14.37 18.85
C VAL A 175 -5.40 -15.19 19.35
N PHE A 176 -4.23 -14.55 19.43
CA PHE A 176 -3.04 -15.08 20.09
C PHE A 176 -2.65 -14.14 21.22
N SER A 177 -2.10 -14.71 22.28
CA SER A 177 -1.58 -13.95 23.40
C SER A 177 -0.37 -14.63 24.00
N GLN A 178 0.37 -13.88 24.80
CA GLN A 178 1.53 -14.40 25.51
C GLN A 178 1.15 -14.78 26.93
N LEU A 179 1.65 -15.91 27.43
CA LEU A 179 1.56 -16.24 28.85
C LEU A 179 2.45 -15.28 29.68
N PRO A 180 2.15 -15.02 30.98
CA PRO A 180 2.83 -13.99 31.77
C PRO A 180 4.37 -14.04 31.76
N GLN A 181 4.96 -15.23 31.57
CA GLN A 181 6.40 -15.46 31.45
C GLN A 181 6.70 -16.62 30.46
N GLY A 182 5.81 -16.82 29.47
CA GLY A 182 5.85 -18.01 28.62
C GLY A 182 5.69 -17.71 27.13
N PRO A 183 5.56 -18.75 26.31
CA PRO A 183 5.40 -18.59 24.87
C PRO A 183 4.02 -18.00 24.51
N PHE A 184 3.90 -17.62 23.24
CA PHE A 184 2.60 -17.36 22.63
C PHE A 184 1.75 -18.63 22.57
N ILE A 185 0.45 -18.46 22.82
CA ILE A 185 -0.57 -19.49 22.70
C ILE A 185 -1.69 -19.00 21.78
N PHE A 186 -2.48 -19.94 21.29
CA PHE A 186 -3.72 -19.66 20.58
C PHE A 186 -4.88 -19.54 21.58
N SER A 187 -5.29 -18.31 21.85
CA SER A 187 -6.08 -17.95 23.04
C SER A 187 -7.54 -17.63 22.74
N GLY A 188 -7.95 -17.62 21.47
CA GLY A 188 -9.32 -17.25 21.15
C GLY A 188 -9.71 -17.32 19.69
N ILE A 189 -11.02 -17.43 19.48
CA ILE A 189 -11.66 -17.47 18.17
C ILE A 189 -12.78 -16.44 18.07
N ASN A 190 -13.31 -16.30 16.85
CA ASN A 190 -14.51 -15.51 16.59
C ASN A 190 -14.41 -14.02 17.01
N ALA A 191 -13.20 -13.45 16.92
CA ALA A 191 -12.91 -12.11 17.36
C ALA A 191 -13.55 -11.02 16.48
N SER A 192 -14.06 -9.98 17.13
CA SER A 192 -14.72 -8.82 16.52
C SER A 192 -13.88 -7.57 16.71
N PHE A 193 -13.22 -7.11 15.65
CA PHE A 193 -12.36 -5.93 15.72
C PHE A 193 -13.19 -4.62 15.65
N PRO A 194 -13.06 -3.72 16.64
CA PRO A 194 -13.79 -2.45 16.64
C PRO A 194 -13.29 -1.52 15.53
N SER A 195 -14.20 -0.92 14.77
CA SER A 195 -13.85 -0.01 13.67
C SER A 195 -14.04 1.48 14.01
N ASP A 196 -15.12 1.89 14.71
CA ASP A 196 -15.42 3.30 15.04
C ASP A 196 -15.16 4.28 13.87
N LEU A 197 -15.48 3.85 12.63
CA LEU A 197 -15.02 4.46 11.39
C LEU A 197 -15.36 5.95 11.29
N ASP A 198 -16.61 6.33 11.56
CA ASP A 198 -17.05 7.72 11.41
C ASP A 198 -16.28 8.67 12.35
N THR A 199 -16.07 8.25 13.60
CA THR A 199 -15.32 9.02 14.60
C THR A 199 -13.86 9.16 14.20
N GLU A 200 -13.20 8.07 13.80
CA GLU A 200 -11.79 8.11 13.39
C GLU A 200 -11.60 8.91 12.09
N LEU A 201 -12.54 8.81 11.15
CA LEU A 201 -12.53 9.56 9.90
C LEU A 201 -12.64 11.06 10.16
N LYS A 202 -13.61 11.49 10.97
CA LYS A 202 -13.79 12.91 11.36
C LYS A 202 -12.57 13.45 12.09
N ARG A 203 -12.06 12.72 13.10
CA ARG A 203 -10.85 13.11 13.85
C ARG A 203 -9.62 13.21 12.94
N PHE A 204 -9.46 12.29 11.99
CA PHE A 204 -8.34 12.32 11.07
C PHE A 204 -8.45 13.48 10.08
N GLY A 205 -9.62 13.69 9.47
CA GLY A 205 -9.86 14.77 8.52
C GLY A 205 -9.72 16.17 9.12
N LEU A 206 -10.13 16.37 10.38
CA LEU A 206 -9.89 17.61 11.12
C LEU A 206 -8.39 17.85 11.34
N ARG A 207 -7.64 16.82 11.75
CA ARG A 207 -6.20 16.90 12.01
C ARG A 207 -5.38 17.26 10.78
N ILE A 208 -5.76 16.76 9.61
CA ILE A 208 -5.06 17.07 8.35
C ILE A 208 -5.59 18.34 7.68
N GLY A 209 -6.53 19.05 8.32
CA GLY A 209 -7.10 20.31 7.83
C GLY A 209 -8.03 20.17 6.62
N LYS A 210 -8.52 18.95 6.34
CA LYS A 210 -9.48 18.68 5.24
C LYS A 210 -10.93 18.83 5.68
N PHE A 211 -11.22 18.75 6.98
CA PHE A 211 -12.54 19.02 7.55
C PHE A 211 -12.52 20.27 8.41
N LYS A 212 -13.70 20.89 8.55
CA LYS A 212 -13.98 21.98 9.49
C LYS A 212 -15.30 21.68 10.21
N VAL A 213 -15.37 22.03 11.48
CA VAL A 213 -16.57 21.82 12.30
C VAL A 213 -17.71 22.66 11.72
N GLY A 214 -18.88 22.04 11.51
CA GLY A 214 -20.08 22.69 10.97
C GLY A 214 -20.10 22.89 9.44
N ASP A 215 -19.03 22.54 8.72
CA ASP A 215 -18.95 22.71 7.26
C ASP A 215 -19.26 21.42 6.52
N ASN A 216 -20.55 21.17 6.28
CA ASN A 216 -21.03 19.96 5.61
C ASN A 216 -20.55 19.85 4.16
N ARG A 217 -20.43 20.98 3.44
CA ARG A 217 -19.96 20.98 2.04
C ARG A 217 -18.49 20.58 1.96
N CYS A 218 -17.66 21.09 2.87
CA CYS A 218 -16.26 20.70 2.98
C CYS A 218 -16.10 19.22 3.36
N TYR A 219 -16.92 18.73 4.29
CA TYR A 219 -16.94 17.31 4.65
C TYR A 219 -17.30 16.43 3.45
N GLU A 220 -18.43 16.71 2.77
CA GLU A 220 -18.90 15.94 1.62
C GLU A 220 -17.83 15.85 0.52
N ARG A 221 -17.19 16.99 0.21
CA ARG A 221 -16.16 17.11 -0.82
C ARG A 221 -14.93 16.26 -0.50
N HIS A 222 -14.46 16.28 0.74
CA HIS A 222 -13.17 15.67 1.09
C HIS A 222 -13.29 14.26 1.71
N ARG A 223 -14.47 13.79 2.11
CA ARG A 223 -14.62 12.54 2.89
C ARG A 223 -13.96 11.33 2.24
N ASN A 224 -14.12 11.17 0.92
CA ASN A 224 -13.59 10.04 0.18
C ASN A 224 -12.06 10.06 0.15
N PHE A 225 -11.48 11.25 -0.04
CA PHE A 225 -10.04 11.45 0.03
C PHE A 225 -9.50 11.08 1.42
N VAL A 226 -10.12 11.63 2.48
CA VAL A 226 -9.68 11.38 3.87
C VAL A 226 -9.77 9.90 4.21
N TYR A 227 -10.85 9.22 3.79
CA TYR A 227 -11.03 7.79 4.05
C TYR A 227 -10.02 6.97 3.28
N GLN A 228 -9.81 7.26 1.99
CA GLN A 228 -8.86 6.55 1.16
C GLN A 228 -7.43 6.72 1.71
N PHE A 229 -7.04 7.94 2.06
CA PHE A 229 -5.72 8.21 2.63
C PHE A 229 -5.54 7.48 3.97
N LEU A 230 -6.56 7.49 4.82
CA LEU A 230 -6.53 6.79 6.10
C LEU A 230 -6.35 5.28 5.90
N MET A 231 -7.10 4.66 5.00
CA MET A 231 -6.98 3.21 4.74
C MET A 231 -5.66 2.85 4.06
N GLU A 232 -5.19 3.70 3.16
CA GLU A 232 -3.91 3.49 2.48
C GLU A 232 -2.75 3.50 3.49
N LEU A 233 -2.79 4.31 4.57
CA LEU A 233 -1.76 4.30 5.63
C LEU A 233 -1.57 2.92 6.28
N TYR A 234 -2.61 2.09 6.29
CA TYR A 234 -2.59 0.74 6.87
C TYR A 234 -2.58 -0.34 5.79
N GLY A 235 -2.23 -0.01 4.55
CA GLY A 235 -2.03 -1.01 3.51
C GLY A 235 -3.31 -1.49 2.82
N PHE A 236 -4.45 -0.83 3.00
CA PHE A 236 -5.72 -1.36 2.49
C PHE A 236 -6.43 -0.43 1.49
N ALA A 237 -7.14 -1.05 0.55
CA ALA A 237 -8.19 -0.39 -0.23
C ALA A 237 -9.53 -0.40 0.54
N ILE A 238 -10.43 0.55 0.22
CA ILE A 238 -11.79 0.59 0.78
C ILE A 238 -12.66 -0.43 0.02
N VAL A 239 -12.79 -1.65 0.55
CA VAL A 239 -13.54 -2.73 -0.10
C VAL A 239 -14.40 -3.52 0.89
N SER A 240 -13.77 -4.05 1.95
CA SER A 240 -14.43 -4.98 2.89
C SER A 240 -14.33 -4.48 4.32
N GLU A 241 -15.36 -4.74 5.12
CA GLU A 241 -15.37 -4.42 6.56
C GLU A 241 -14.17 -5.02 7.29
N ARG A 242 -13.79 -6.26 7.00
CA ARG A 242 -12.63 -6.95 7.60
C ARG A 242 -11.34 -6.14 7.55
N ARG A 243 -11.07 -5.50 6.41
CA ARG A 243 -9.89 -4.63 6.21
C ARG A 243 -10.02 -3.33 7.00
N THR A 244 -11.19 -2.71 6.94
CA THR A 244 -11.49 -1.47 7.67
C THR A 244 -11.39 -1.66 9.18
N SER A 245 -11.99 -2.71 9.73
CA SER A 245 -11.94 -3.03 11.15
C SER A 245 -10.51 -3.33 11.61
N SER A 246 -9.77 -4.15 10.85
CA SER A 246 -8.37 -4.47 11.17
C SER A 246 -7.45 -3.24 11.15
N ALA A 247 -7.62 -2.33 10.18
CA ALA A 247 -6.85 -1.09 10.10
C ALA A 247 -7.11 -0.16 11.30
N LEU A 248 -8.39 0.01 11.64
CA LEU A 248 -8.80 0.92 12.70
C LEU A 248 -8.51 0.34 14.09
N PHE A 249 -8.59 -0.98 14.23
CA PHE A 249 -8.18 -1.68 15.43
C PHE A 249 -6.66 -1.61 15.65
N ALA A 250 -5.85 -1.88 14.62
CA ALA A 250 -4.40 -1.69 14.68
C ALA A 250 -4.02 -0.25 15.05
N ARG A 251 -4.73 0.74 14.48
CA ARG A 251 -4.56 2.14 14.85
C ARG A 251 -4.86 2.40 16.32
N ARG A 252 -5.90 1.77 16.88
CA ARG A 252 -6.30 1.92 18.28
C ARG A 252 -5.25 1.28 19.20
N LEU A 253 -4.83 0.05 18.94
CA LEU A 253 -3.75 -0.63 19.68
C LEU A 253 -2.45 0.18 19.65
N PHE A 254 -2.07 0.71 18.48
CA PHE A 254 -0.88 1.54 18.35
C PHE A 254 -0.95 2.83 19.19
N LYS A 255 -2.12 3.47 19.30
CA LYS A 255 -2.31 4.64 20.17
C LYS A 255 -2.23 4.29 21.66
N LEU A 256 -2.60 3.06 22.02
CA LEU A 256 -2.49 2.53 23.38
C LEU A 256 -1.06 2.07 23.71
N SER A 257 -0.13 2.16 22.75
CA SER A 257 1.25 1.65 22.89
C SER A 257 1.32 0.17 23.20
N GLU A 258 0.32 -0.60 22.74
CA GLU A 258 0.32 -2.05 22.82
C GLU A 258 1.39 -2.62 21.88
N ASP A 259 2.01 -3.74 22.28
CA ASP A 259 2.86 -4.53 21.40
C ASP A 259 2.02 -5.64 20.77
N PHE A 260 1.79 -5.53 19.46
CA PHE A 260 0.81 -6.32 18.73
C PHE A 260 1.22 -6.65 17.31
N LEU A 261 0.57 -7.68 16.78
CA LEU A 261 0.58 -8.05 15.37
C LEU A 261 -0.84 -8.35 14.91
N ILE A 262 -1.28 -7.71 13.83
CA ILE A 262 -2.55 -7.98 13.15
C ILE A 262 -2.25 -8.51 11.75
N ARG A 263 -2.90 -9.61 11.37
CA ARG A 263 -2.82 -10.16 10.02
C ARG A 263 -4.20 -10.26 9.40
N VAL A 264 -4.25 -9.96 8.11
CA VAL A 264 -5.50 -9.98 7.35
C VAL A 264 -5.24 -10.58 5.98
N LEU A 265 -6.08 -11.53 5.59
CA LEU A 265 -6.22 -11.98 4.21
C LEU A 265 -7.64 -11.69 3.75
N GLY A 266 -7.77 -10.84 2.73
CA GLY A 266 -9.03 -10.63 2.05
C GLY A 266 -9.15 -11.57 0.85
N GLN A 267 -10.38 -11.98 0.56
CA GLN A 267 -10.66 -12.83 -0.60
C GLN A 267 -10.40 -12.09 -1.91
N SER A 268 -10.55 -10.76 -1.96
CA SER A 268 -10.31 -9.97 -3.18
C SER A 268 -8.83 -9.63 -3.44
N ASP A 269 -8.04 -9.36 -2.40
CA ASP A 269 -6.62 -8.94 -2.55
C ASP A 269 -5.65 -10.12 -2.57
N ARG A 270 -6.06 -11.30 -2.08
CA ARG A 270 -5.26 -12.55 -2.15
C ARG A 270 -3.85 -12.37 -1.58
N THR A 271 -3.75 -11.42 -0.66
CA THR A 271 -2.51 -10.90 -0.11
C THR A 271 -2.64 -10.88 1.40
N ILE A 272 -1.67 -11.47 2.09
CA ILE A 272 -1.61 -11.42 3.55
C ILE A 272 -1.00 -10.07 3.94
N THR A 273 -1.82 -9.19 4.50
CA THR A 273 -1.37 -7.89 5.02
C THR A 273 -1.09 -8.03 6.51
N THR A 274 0.11 -7.62 6.94
CA THR A 274 0.56 -7.65 8.33
C THR A 274 0.78 -6.23 8.84
N LEU A 275 0.11 -5.89 9.94
CA LEU A 275 0.29 -4.66 10.71
C LEU A 275 0.96 -5.00 12.03
N HIS A 276 2.04 -4.33 12.40
CA HIS A 276 2.71 -4.61 13.68
C HIS A 276 3.30 -3.36 14.31
N SER A 277 3.33 -3.34 15.64
CA SER A 277 4.11 -2.39 16.44
C SER A 277 5.60 -2.64 16.21
N SER A 278 6.38 -1.56 16.30
CA SER A 278 7.84 -1.63 16.35
C SER A 278 8.32 -0.48 17.22
N PRO A 279 9.35 -0.67 18.05
CA PRO A 279 9.98 0.42 18.78
C PRO A 279 10.46 1.57 17.88
N GLN A 280 10.77 1.26 16.61
CA GLN A 280 11.24 2.25 15.63
C GLN A 280 10.09 3.07 15.01
N ALA A 281 8.85 2.58 15.09
CA ALA A 281 7.69 3.20 14.52
C ALA A 281 7.16 4.34 15.40
N LYS A 282 7.29 5.59 14.93
CA LYS A 282 6.86 6.77 15.73
C LYS A 282 5.43 7.25 15.48
N SER A 283 4.81 6.87 14.37
CA SER A 283 3.57 7.52 13.91
C SER A 283 2.45 6.56 13.54
N TYR A 284 2.79 5.39 13.02
CA TYR A 284 1.87 4.39 12.50
C TYR A 284 2.50 3.00 12.69
N PRO A 285 1.71 1.93 12.84
CA PRO A 285 2.24 0.57 12.79
C PRO A 285 2.86 0.28 11.43
N HIS A 286 3.87 -0.59 11.37
CA HIS A 286 4.47 -1.02 10.11
C HIS A 286 3.48 -1.84 9.28
N VAL A 287 3.64 -1.79 7.95
CA VAL A 287 2.79 -2.52 7.00
C VAL A 287 3.68 -3.36 6.11
N ASP A 288 3.40 -4.66 6.07
CA ASP A 288 3.99 -5.61 5.13
C ASP A 288 2.88 -6.37 4.40
N LYS A 289 3.16 -6.80 3.17
CA LYS A 289 2.26 -7.64 2.37
C LYS A 289 2.99 -8.84 1.80
N ILE A 290 2.36 -10.01 1.82
CA ILE A 290 2.88 -11.24 1.20
C ILE A 290 1.85 -11.79 0.22
N ALA A 291 2.26 -12.07 -1.00
CA ALA A 291 1.40 -12.60 -2.06
C ALA A 291 2.18 -13.54 -3.00
N LEU A 292 1.44 -14.34 -3.78
CA LEU A 292 1.98 -15.06 -4.91
C LEU A 292 1.93 -14.19 -6.16
N VAL A 293 3.08 -13.98 -6.78
CA VAL A 293 3.24 -13.09 -7.94
C VAL A 293 3.97 -13.85 -9.03
N ARG A 294 3.55 -13.63 -10.28
CA ARG A 294 4.28 -14.08 -11.46
C ARG A 294 5.38 -13.08 -11.81
N ILE A 295 6.60 -13.56 -11.98
CA ILE A 295 7.70 -12.76 -12.52
C ILE A 295 7.45 -12.49 -14.01
N ASP A 296 7.72 -11.26 -14.44
CA ASP A 296 7.60 -10.88 -15.84
C ASP A 296 8.64 -11.65 -16.68
N PRO A 297 8.25 -12.31 -17.79
CA PRO A 297 9.19 -13.01 -18.67
C PRO A 297 10.39 -12.17 -19.13
N ASP A 298 10.25 -10.85 -19.17
CA ASP A 298 11.32 -9.92 -19.55
C ASP A 298 12.44 -9.83 -18.49
N GLN A 299 12.20 -10.27 -17.25
CA GLN A 299 13.17 -10.24 -16.15
C GLN A 299 14.08 -11.49 -16.16
N VAL A 300 14.73 -11.75 -17.30
CA VAL A 300 15.53 -12.97 -17.57
C VAL A 300 16.61 -13.22 -16.50
N ASP A 301 17.35 -12.18 -16.10
CA ASP A 301 18.42 -12.31 -15.10
C ASP A 301 17.87 -12.76 -13.74
N LEU A 302 16.73 -12.20 -13.33
CA LEU A 302 16.06 -12.58 -12.09
C LEU A 302 15.51 -14.00 -12.20
N ILE A 303 14.90 -14.36 -13.34
CA ILE A 303 14.37 -15.71 -13.57
C ILE A 303 15.48 -16.76 -13.48
N ASN A 304 16.65 -16.51 -14.10
CA ASN A 304 17.80 -17.40 -14.05
C ASN A 304 18.33 -17.55 -12.62
N HIS A 305 18.52 -16.42 -11.92
CA HIS A 305 18.99 -16.42 -10.54
C HIS A 305 18.06 -17.20 -9.60
N LEU A 306 16.75 -17.01 -9.73
CA LEU A 306 15.75 -17.75 -8.96
C LEU A 306 15.67 -19.23 -9.35
N GLY A 307 15.92 -19.55 -10.63
CA GLY A 307 16.00 -20.91 -11.14
C GLY A 307 17.15 -21.69 -10.52
N ASP A 308 18.33 -21.08 -10.46
CA ASP A 308 19.54 -21.66 -9.85
C ASP A 308 19.35 -21.93 -8.35
N GLN A 309 18.58 -21.08 -7.67
CA GLN A 309 18.27 -21.22 -6.25
C GLN A 309 17.07 -22.13 -5.95
N GLY A 310 16.30 -22.54 -6.96
CA GLY A 310 15.05 -23.29 -6.74
C GLY A 310 13.94 -22.47 -6.06
N ALA A 311 13.97 -21.14 -6.20
CA ALA A 311 13.12 -20.21 -5.45
C ALA A 311 11.69 -20.02 -6.03
N PHE A 312 11.25 -20.89 -6.93
CA PHE A 312 9.92 -20.84 -7.55
C PHE A 312 8.93 -21.77 -6.84
N VAL A 313 7.71 -21.26 -6.59
CA VAL A 313 6.56 -22.10 -6.22
C VAL A 313 6.14 -22.95 -7.42
N ASP A 314 6.00 -22.30 -8.59
CA ASP A 314 5.78 -22.94 -9.89
C ASP A 314 6.78 -22.37 -10.89
N ALA A 315 7.77 -23.19 -11.28
CA ALA A 315 8.80 -22.79 -12.22
C ALA A 315 8.28 -22.61 -13.66
N GLN A 316 7.24 -23.37 -14.06
CA GLN A 316 6.67 -23.25 -15.41
C GLN A 316 5.92 -21.93 -15.58
N LYS A 317 5.20 -21.51 -14.53
CA LYS A 317 4.45 -20.24 -14.51
C LYS A 317 5.23 -19.08 -13.89
N GLN A 318 6.50 -19.30 -13.51
CA GLN A 318 7.40 -18.30 -12.91
C GLN A 318 6.80 -17.64 -11.66
N VAL A 319 6.14 -18.43 -10.81
CA VAL A 319 5.45 -17.94 -9.61
C VAL A 319 6.36 -17.97 -8.40
N VAL A 320 6.42 -16.86 -7.68
CA VAL A 320 7.22 -16.69 -6.46
C VAL A 320 6.38 -16.17 -5.30
N ILE A 321 6.90 -16.33 -4.08
CA ILE A 321 6.36 -15.68 -2.88
C ILE A 321 7.04 -14.32 -2.73
N LEU A 322 6.29 -13.24 -2.91
CA LEU A 322 6.81 -11.88 -2.80
C LEU A 322 6.34 -11.24 -1.50
N ARG A 323 7.28 -10.76 -0.68
CA ARG A 323 7.03 -9.88 0.46
C ARG A 323 7.37 -8.44 0.09
N VAL A 324 6.48 -7.51 0.42
CA VAL A 324 6.63 -6.08 0.19
C VAL A 324 6.50 -5.35 1.50
N THR A 325 7.54 -4.60 1.88
CA THR A 325 7.49 -3.69 3.04
C THR A 325 7.22 -2.28 2.57
N TYR A 326 6.33 -1.59 3.27
CA TYR A 326 5.98 -0.21 2.96
C TYR A 326 6.51 0.78 3.99
N ARG A 327 6.70 2.01 3.52
CA ARG A 327 6.99 3.19 4.34
C ARG A 327 5.79 4.14 4.30
N GLN A 328 5.29 4.48 5.47
CA GLN A 328 4.21 5.45 5.69
C GLN A 328 4.71 6.89 5.62
N HIS A 329 3.89 7.75 5.02
CA HIS A 329 4.10 9.19 4.94
C HIS A 329 2.99 9.93 5.66
N ARG A 330 3.36 10.93 6.45
CA ARG A 330 2.38 11.87 7.00
C ARG A 330 1.83 12.73 5.86
N TYR A 331 0.56 13.10 5.97
CA TYR A 331 -0.06 14.02 5.02
C TYR A 331 0.62 15.40 5.08
N ASP A 332 1.06 15.92 3.93
CA ASP A 332 1.51 17.31 3.76
C ASP A 332 0.72 17.96 2.61
N ARG A 333 0.01 19.05 2.93
CA ARG A 333 -0.81 19.81 1.99
C ARG A 333 -0.01 20.41 0.82
N ASN A 334 1.30 20.60 0.99
CA ASN A 334 2.14 21.24 -0.01
C ASN A 334 2.77 20.23 -0.99
N ASN A 335 2.67 18.93 -0.70
CA ASN A 335 3.40 17.91 -1.44
C ASN A 335 2.65 17.44 -2.69
N VAL A 336 3.24 17.60 -3.88
CA VAL A 336 2.65 17.26 -5.19
C VAL A 336 2.42 15.75 -5.36
N ARG A 337 3.19 14.93 -4.64
CA ARG A 337 3.19 13.46 -4.68
C ARG A 337 2.43 12.80 -3.53
N GLN A 338 2.39 13.42 -2.35
CA GLN A 338 2.02 12.77 -1.09
C GLN A 338 0.54 12.94 -0.69
N ASP A 339 -0.36 12.94 -1.67
CA ASP A 339 -1.70 12.38 -1.47
C ASP A 339 -1.68 10.83 -1.37
N ARG A 340 -0.47 10.24 -1.29
CA ARG A 340 -0.20 8.85 -0.99
C ARG A 340 0.27 8.68 0.44
N ALA A 341 -0.34 7.72 1.10
CA ALA A 341 -0.01 7.36 2.46
C ALA A 341 1.19 6.42 2.55
N LEU A 342 1.51 5.69 1.47
CA LEU A 342 2.57 4.67 1.44
C LEU A 342 3.52 4.81 0.24
N SER A 343 4.75 4.33 0.42
CA SER A 343 5.70 3.99 -0.66
C SER A 343 6.30 2.61 -0.42
N VAL A 344 6.64 1.88 -1.47
CA VAL A 344 7.40 0.62 -1.34
C VAL A 344 8.81 0.93 -0.81
N LEU A 345 9.17 0.32 0.31
CA LEU A 345 10.50 0.44 0.94
C LEU A 345 11.45 -0.62 0.38
N ARG A 346 11.04 -1.88 0.44
CA ARG A 346 11.81 -3.06 -0.01
C ARG A 346 10.88 -4.16 -0.52
N GLN A 347 11.44 -5.06 -1.30
CA GLN A 347 10.78 -6.21 -1.90
C GLN A 347 11.69 -7.42 -1.76
N GLU A 348 11.19 -8.47 -1.13
CA GLU A 348 11.94 -9.66 -0.76
C GLU A 348 11.25 -10.89 -1.36
N ILE A 349 12.02 -11.76 -2.02
CA ILE A 349 11.52 -13.06 -2.48
C ILE A 349 11.78 -14.09 -1.37
N ILE A 350 10.73 -14.81 -0.98
CA ILE A 350 10.81 -15.85 0.05
C ILE A 350 10.95 -17.21 -0.63
N HIS A 351 11.91 -18.00 -0.16
CA HIS A 351 12.15 -19.35 -0.66
C HIS A 351 10.98 -20.28 -0.28
N PRO A 352 10.40 -21.03 -1.23
CA PRO A 352 9.21 -21.82 -0.98
C PRO A 352 9.46 -23.08 -0.12
N LEU A 353 10.71 -23.57 -0.04
CA LEU A 353 11.06 -24.74 0.79
C LEU A 353 11.66 -24.39 2.14
N THR A 354 12.37 -23.27 2.28
CA THR A 354 13.09 -22.91 3.52
C THR A 354 12.39 -21.80 4.30
N GLY A 355 11.58 -20.97 3.62
CA GLY A 355 10.91 -19.81 4.24
C GLY A 355 11.82 -18.60 4.46
N GLU A 356 13.09 -18.72 4.10
CA GLU A 356 14.08 -17.63 4.20
C GLU A 356 13.99 -16.66 3.02
N VAL A 357 14.52 -15.47 3.19
CA VAL A 357 14.62 -14.49 2.11
C VAL A 357 15.75 -14.89 1.16
N CYS A 358 15.42 -15.20 -0.09
CA CYS A 358 16.40 -15.51 -1.13
C CYS A 358 17.21 -14.28 -1.54
N CYS A 359 16.51 -13.22 -1.89
CA CYS A 359 17.08 -12.00 -2.43
C CYS A 359 16.10 -10.83 -2.34
N GLU A 360 16.64 -9.61 -2.35
CA GLU A 360 15.85 -8.42 -2.66
C GLU A 360 15.72 -8.25 -4.17
N ALA A 361 14.48 -8.13 -4.67
CA ALA A 361 14.22 -8.04 -6.11
C ALA A 361 13.15 -7.00 -6.40
N ASN A 362 13.35 -6.21 -7.45
CA ASN A 362 12.40 -5.16 -7.84
C ASN A 362 11.36 -5.68 -8.84
N VAL A 363 10.50 -6.58 -8.38
CA VAL A 363 9.44 -7.21 -9.18
C VAL A 363 8.35 -6.22 -9.58
N ILE A 364 8.04 -5.26 -8.71
CA ILE A 364 6.89 -4.36 -8.83
C ILE A 364 7.13 -3.15 -9.73
N LYS A 365 8.38 -2.64 -9.81
CA LYS A 365 8.68 -1.44 -10.60
C LYS A 365 9.24 -1.83 -11.97
N ASP A 366 8.38 -2.37 -12.82
CA ASP A 366 8.74 -2.49 -14.22
C ASP A 366 8.48 -1.17 -14.97
N ILE A 367 9.47 -0.28 -14.88
CA ILE A 367 9.52 1.00 -15.59
C ILE A 367 9.53 0.76 -17.10
N SER A 368 10.17 -0.32 -17.55
CA SER A 368 10.37 -0.67 -18.95
C SER A 368 9.07 -1.15 -19.59
N ASN A 369 8.36 -2.08 -18.94
CA ASN A 369 7.06 -2.57 -19.37
C ASN A 369 6.01 -1.44 -19.42
N MET A 370 6.11 -0.46 -18.52
CA MET A 370 5.22 0.69 -18.53
C MET A 370 5.35 1.56 -19.79
N LEU A 371 6.58 1.77 -20.26
CA LEU A 371 6.84 2.55 -21.47
C LEU A 371 6.51 1.75 -22.74
N LEU A 372 6.79 0.44 -22.75
CA LEU A 372 6.38 -0.48 -23.81
C LEU A 372 4.85 -0.49 -23.98
N LYS A 373 4.11 -0.71 -22.89
CA LYS A 373 2.64 -0.65 -22.88
C LYS A 373 2.10 0.67 -23.41
N LEU A 374 2.70 1.79 -23.03
CA LEU A 374 2.28 3.10 -23.54
C LEU A 374 2.48 3.20 -25.05
N ASN A 375 3.58 2.67 -25.56
CA ASN A 375 3.87 2.62 -27.00
C ASN A 375 2.86 1.74 -27.73
N ASP A 376 2.57 0.55 -27.21
CA ASP A 376 1.59 -0.38 -27.78
C ASP A 376 0.17 0.23 -27.80
N ILE A 377 -0.20 0.95 -26.74
CA ILE A 377 -1.48 1.69 -26.67
C ILE A 377 -1.57 2.74 -27.78
N VAL A 378 -0.51 3.52 -27.98
CA VAL A 378 -0.46 4.58 -29.00
C VAL A 378 -0.50 4.01 -30.42
N LYS A 379 0.20 2.90 -30.66
CA LYS A 379 0.22 2.19 -31.95
C LYS A 379 -1.08 1.44 -32.25
N GLY A 380 -1.84 1.09 -31.23
CA GLY A 380 -3.07 0.28 -31.35
C GLY A 380 -2.81 -1.23 -31.32
N GLU A 381 -1.63 -1.63 -30.85
CA GLU A 381 -1.18 -3.02 -30.75
C GLU A 381 -1.49 -3.61 -29.36
N PHE A 382 -1.92 -2.78 -28.40
CA PHE A 382 -2.22 -3.22 -27.05
C PHE A 382 -3.51 -4.04 -27.00
N ALA A 383 -3.39 -5.30 -26.58
CA ALA A 383 -4.48 -6.22 -26.28
C ALA A 383 -4.73 -6.28 -24.77
N GLY A 384 -5.95 -5.95 -24.35
CA GLY A 384 -6.33 -5.93 -22.93
C GLY A 384 -7.50 -5.00 -22.66
N SER A 385 -7.94 -4.94 -21.40
CA SER A 385 -9.08 -4.12 -20.99
C SER A 385 -8.73 -3.09 -19.93
N ILE A 386 -9.40 -1.94 -19.98
CA ILE A 386 -9.30 -0.90 -18.96
C ILE A 386 -10.67 -0.28 -18.69
N ARG A 387 -10.91 0.09 -17.42
CA ARG A 387 -12.12 0.82 -17.04
C ARG A 387 -11.93 2.31 -17.32
N PHE A 388 -12.74 2.88 -18.20
CA PHE A 388 -12.82 4.30 -18.50
C PHE A 388 -13.95 4.94 -17.70
N LYS A 389 -13.63 5.96 -16.89
CA LYS A 389 -14.59 6.71 -16.05
C LYS A 389 -15.51 5.80 -15.20
N LYS A 390 -14.98 4.64 -14.77
CA LYS A 390 -15.64 3.62 -13.92
C LYS A 390 -16.92 2.96 -14.47
N LEU A 391 -17.39 3.34 -15.65
CA LEU A 391 -18.65 2.87 -16.22
C LEU A 391 -18.41 2.01 -17.46
N GLU A 392 -17.43 2.38 -18.28
CA GLU A 392 -17.16 1.72 -19.55
C GLU A 392 -15.93 0.82 -19.41
N VAL A 393 -16.04 -0.44 -19.82
CA VAL A 393 -14.88 -1.32 -20.03
C VAL A 393 -14.49 -1.19 -21.49
N VAL A 394 -13.31 -0.65 -21.75
CA VAL A 394 -12.76 -0.52 -23.10
C VAL A 394 -11.83 -1.69 -23.33
N GLU A 395 -12.09 -2.46 -24.39
CA GLU A 395 -11.28 -3.59 -24.82
C GLU A 395 -10.46 -3.23 -26.05
N ASN A 396 -9.16 -3.50 -25.97
CA ASN A 396 -8.14 -3.29 -26.99
C ASN A 396 -7.98 -1.82 -27.43
N THR A 397 -7.06 -1.57 -28.37
CA THR A 397 -6.65 -0.22 -28.81
C THR A 397 -6.68 -0.05 -30.33
N ASP A 398 -7.49 -0.84 -31.02
CA ASP A 398 -7.68 -0.90 -32.47
C ASP A 398 -8.08 0.45 -33.09
N THR A 399 -8.98 1.22 -32.45
CA THR A 399 -9.45 2.52 -32.97
C THR A 399 -8.90 3.72 -32.20
N HIS A 400 -8.76 4.88 -32.84
CA HIS A 400 -8.29 6.10 -32.16
C HIS A 400 -9.19 6.55 -31.01
N GLU A 401 -10.50 6.34 -31.10
CA GLU A 401 -11.42 6.57 -29.98
C GLU A 401 -11.04 5.71 -28.76
N LYS A 402 -10.86 4.40 -28.98
CA LYS A 402 -10.43 3.47 -27.92
C LYS A 402 -9.07 3.87 -27.39
N ARG A 403 -8.10 4.22 -28.25
CA ARG A 403 -6.77 4.71 -27.82
C ARG A 403 -6.88 5.94 -26.92
N LEU A 404 -7.72 6.92 -27.25
CA LEU A 404 -7.90 8.11 -26.41
C LEU A 404 -8.55 7.76 -25.05
N LYS A 405 -9.57 6.89 -25.02
CA LYS A 405 -10.15 6.40 -23.75
C LYS A 405 -9.13 5.64 -22.92
N PHE A 406 -8.35 4.77 -23.57
CA PHE A 406 -7.29 4.00 -22.94
C PHE A 406 -6.19 4.89 -22.39
N LEU A 407 -5.72 5.87 -23.16
CA LEU A 407 -4.72 6.86 -22.76
C LEU A 407 -5.22 7.70 -21.58
N PHE A 408 -6.47 8.15 -21.59
CA PHE A 408 -7.03 8.90 -20.46
C PHE A 408 -7.03 8.06 -19.18
N ALA A 409 -7.55 6.83 -19.24
CA ALA A 409 -7.61 5.94 -18.09
C ALA A 409 -6.21 5.53 -17.62
N TRP A 410 -5.30 5.25 -18.56
CA TRP A 410 -3.91 4.91 -18.29
C TRP A 410 -3.17 6.09 -17.63
N LEU A 411 -3.23 7.29 -18.21
CA LEU A 411 -2.61 8.49 -17.64
C LEU A 411 -3.21 8.84 -16.28
N SER A 412 -4.51 8.67 -16.08
CA SER A 412 -5.16 8.88 -14.78
C SER A 412 -4.65 7.87 -13.74
N LYS A 413 -4.58 6.60 -14.11
CA LYS A 413 -4.06 5.51 -13.24
C LYS A 413 -2.57 5.70 -12.92
N HIS A 414 -1.80 6.23 -13.87
CA HIS A 414 -0.35 6.26 -13.81
C HIS A 414 0.25 7.65 -13.56
N GLN A 415 -0.58 8.69 -13.47
CA GLN A 415 -0.23 10.09 -13.21
C GLN A 415 0.88 10.23 -12.16
N ARG A 416 0.66 9.63 -10.98
CA ARG A 416 1.58 9.71 -9.84
C ARG A 416 2.93 9.03 -10.12
N ARG A 417 2.96 7.96 -10.91
CA ARG A 417 4.19 7.23 -11.28
C ARG A 417 5.02 8.02 -12.30
N ILE A 418 4.35 8.67 -13.26
CA ILE A 418 5.01 9.51 -14.27
C ILE A 418 5.66 10.74 -13.62
N ILE A 419 4.95 11.38 -12.68
CA ILE A 419 5.51 12.44 -11.81
C ILE A 419 6.59 11.84 -10.87
N GLY A 420 6.50 10.54 -10.59
CA GLY A 420 7.27 9.69 -9.69
C GLY A 420 8.70 9.33 -10.12
N TYR A 421 8.86 8.94 -11.37
CA TYR A 421 10.03 8.19 -11.81
C TYR A 421 11.20 9.07 -12.23
N SER A 422 12.26 8.45 -12.73
CA SER A 422 13.49 9.13 -13.13
C SER A 422 13.23 10.13 -14.27
N ASP A 423 14.19 11.02 -14.53
CA ASP A 423 14.06 12.00 -15.60
C ASP A 423 14.03 11.29 -16.97
N GLU A 424 14.79 10.20 -17.11
CA GLU A 424 14.88 9.38 -18.33
C GLU A 424 13.53 8.73 -18.67
N PHE A 425 12.86 8.13 -17.69
CA PHE A 425 11.52 7.56 -17.89
C PHE A 425 10.51 8.63 -18.29
N TYR A 426 10.53 9.77 -17.61
CA TYR A 426 9.61 10.86 -17.90
C TYR A 426 9.80 11.39 -19.33
N SER A 427 11.05 11.59 -19.76
CA SER A 427 11.38 11.97 -21.14
C SER A 427 10.90 10.94 -22.16
N GLY A 428 10.99 9.65 -21.83
CA GLY A 428 10.45 8.57 -22.66
C GLY A 428 8.93 8.65 -22.82
N VAL A 429 8.19 8.87 -21.72
CA VAL A 429 6.73 9.07 -21.75
C VAL A 429 6.34 10.29 -22.57
N VAL A 430 7.03 11.43 -22.37
CA VAL A 430 6.79 12.67 -23.12
C VAL A 430 7.01 12.44 -24.61
N LYS A 431 8.11 11.76 -25.00
CA LYS A 431 8.41 11.46 -26.40
C LYS A 431 7.30 10.65 -27.08
N VAL A 432 6.76 9.64 -26.40
CA VAL A 432 5.68 8.79 -26.96
C VAL A 432 4.37 9.56 -27.07
N LEU A 433 3.99 10.31 -26.02
CA LEU A 433 2.74 11.08 -26.01
C LEU A 433 2.78 12.25 -27.00
N ASP A 434 3.88 12.99 -27.04
CA ASP A 434 4.05 14.10 -27.99
C ASP A 434 4.04 13.59 -29.43
N GLY A 435 4.69 12.44 -29.68
CA GLY A 435 4.69 11.80 -30.99
C GLY A 435 3.31 11.36 -31.49
N TYR A 436 2.34 11.11 -30.60
CA TYR A 436 0.98 10.74 -30.97
C TYR A 436 0.01 11.93 -31.01
N LEU A 437 0.04 12.75 -29.94
CA LEU A 437 -0.92 13.84 -29.74
C LEU A 437 -0.66 15.02 -30.69
N PHE A 438 0.59 15.22 -31.11
CA PHE A 438 0.97 16.28 -32.04
C PHE A 438 1.27 15.78 -33.46
N ASP A 439 0.98 14.52 -33.77
CA ASP A 439 1.13 14.00 -35.14
C ASP A 439 0.15 14.73 -36.07
N PRO A 440 0.63 15.41 -37.13
CA PRO A 440 -0.24 16.07 -38.10
C PRO A 440 -1.29 15.12 -38.71
N ASN A 441 -0.97 13.84 -38.86
CA ASN A 441 -1.86 12.84 -39.45
C ASN A 441 -3.09 12.55 -38.58
N ASN A 442 -3.00 12.77 -37.27
CA ASN A 442 -4.10 12.48 -36.33
C ASN A 442 -5.04 13.68 -36.14
N THR A 443 -4.70 14.85 -36.68
CA THR A 443 -5.41 16.12 -36.41
C THR A 443 -6.89 16.05 -36.76
N ASP A 444 -7.23 15.49 -37.91
CA ASP A 444 -8.64 15.42 -38.37
C ASP A 444 -9.45 14.36 -37.61
N ILE A 445 -8.80 13.28 -37.17
CA ILE A 445 -9.40 12.27 -36.30
C ILE A 445 -9.68 12.84 -34.91
N PHE A 446 -8.75 13.61 -34.36
CA PHE A 446 -8.92 14.24 -33.05
C PHE A 446 -10.01 15.32 -33.05
N LYS A 447 -10.23 16.02 -34.17
CA LYS A 447 -11.39 16.92 -34.31
C LYS A 447 -12.73 16.18 -34.20
N GLN A 448 -12.82 14.97 -34.73
CA GLN A 448 -14.03 14.13 -34.60
C GLN A 448 -14.26 13.68 -33.14
N HIS A 449 -13.18 13.50 -32.38
CA HIS A 449 -13.21 13.11 -30.96
C HIS A 449 -12.73 14.22 -30.01
N GLN A 450 -13.08 15.48 -30.31
CA GLN A 450 -12.53 16.66 -29.61
C GLN A 450 -12.67 16.59 -28.08
N GLY A 451 -13.78 16.05 -27.57
CA GLY A 451 -14.00 15.87 -26.14
C GLY A 451 -13.00 14.92 -25.47
N LEU A 452 -12.74 13.76 -26.09
CA LEU A 452 -11.78 12.78 -25.60
C LEU A 452 -10.34 13.30 -25.71
N TYR A 453 -10.01 13.95 -26.83
CA TYR A 453 -8.70 14.58 -27.02
C TYR A 453 -8.45 15.64 -25.93
N THR A 454 -9.45 16.49 -25.64
CA THR A 454 -9.35 17.52 -24.60
C THR A 454 -9.19 16.91 -23.20
N ASP A 455 -9.89 15.81 -22.90
CA ASP A 455 -9.75 15.08 -21.64
C ASP A 455 -8.32 14.49 -21.47
N VAL A 456 -7.78 13.85 -22.51
CA VAL A 456 -6.40 13.32 -22.51
C VAL A 456 -5.39 14.45 -22.38
N TRP A 457 -5.56 15.53 -23.15
CA TRP A 457 -4.69 16.70 -23.14
C TRP A 457 -4.67 17.40 -21.77
N SER A 458 -5.83 17.54 -21.13
CA SER A 458 -5.95 18.09 -19.78
C SER A 458 -5.17 17.24 -18.78
N GLN A 459 -5.34 15.92 -18.84
CA GLN A 459 -4.65 14.98 -17.94
C GLN A 459 -3.13 14.97 -18.17
N TYR A 460 -2.69 15.02 -19.42
CA TYR A 460 -1.27 15.09 -19.77
C TYR A 460 -0.63 16.43 -19.34
N SER A 461 -1.33 17.54 -19.60
CA SER A 461 -0.91 18.89 -19.17
C SER A 461 -0.75 18.97 -17.65
N TYR A 462 -1.66 18.35 -16.89
CA TYR A 462 -1.53 18.26 -15.45
C TYR A 462 -0.26 17.52 -15.03
N ILE A 463 0.02 16.36 -15.65
CA ILE A 463 1.21 15.57 -15.33
C ILE A 463 2.49 16.38 -15.57
N ARG A 464 2.56 17.14 -16.67
CA ARG A 464 3.68 18.04 -16.98
C ARG A 464 3.86 19.13 -15.93
N GLN A 465 2.80 19.87 -15.63
CA GLN A 465 2.84 20.93 -14.61
C GLN A 465 3.20 20.35 -13.24
N ALA A 466 2.57 19.25 -12.82
CA ALA A 466 2.83 18.60 -11.54
C ALA A 466 4.28 18.08 -11.43
N ARG A 467 4.89 17.62 -12.53
CA ARG A 467 6.32 17.25 -12.56
C ARG A 467 7.22 18.44 -12.22
N LYS A 468 6.94 19.62 -12.79
CA LYS A 468 7.68 20.86 -12.48
C LYS A 468 7.50 21.29 -11.03
N VAL A 469 6.27 21.30 -10.53
CA VAL A 469 6.02 21.65 -9.11
C VAL A 469 6.76 20.68 -8.16
N ARG A 470 6.84 19.40 -8.52
CA ARG A 470 7.61 18.41 -7.76
C ARG A 470 9.12 18.69 -7.76
N ILE A 471 9.69 19.15 -8.89
CA ILE A 471 11.11 19.54 -8.92
C ILE A 471 11.32 20.79 -8.04
N LEU A 472 10.40 21.77 -8.06
CA LEU A 472 10.45 22.92 -7.16
C LEU A 472 10.41 22.50 -5.69
N GLU A 473 9.59 21.50 -5.35
CA GLU A 473 9.51 20.94 -4.01
C GLU A 473 10.86 20.35 -3.55
N ASP A 474 11.47 19.49 -4.37
CA ASP A 474 12.80 18.90 -4.12
C ASP A 474 13.86 20.02 -3.91
N LEU A 475 13.80 21.09 -4.70
CA LEU A 475 14.69 22.25 -4.58
C LEU A 475 14.54 22.99 -3.24
N THR A 476 13.33 23.08 -2.69
CA THR A 476 13.13 23.74 -1.38
C THR A 476 13.84 23.03 -0.22
N GLN A 477 14.09 21.73 -0.35
CA GLN A 477 14.86 20.94 0.62
C GLN A 477 16.38 21.08 0.44
N ARG A 478 16.83 21.85 -0.57
CA ARG A 478 18.23 22.01 -0.98
C ARG A 478 18.94 20.68 -1.23
N PHE A 479 18.20 19.68 -1.69
CA PHE A 479 18.71 18.34 -1.91
C PHE A 479 18.18 17.80 -3.24
N ARG A 480 19.07 17.51 -4.19
CA ARG A 480 18.69 17.00 -5.51
C ARG A 480 19.69 15.94 -5.97
N LYS A 481 19.18 14.81 -6.48
CA LYS A 481 20.00 13.69 -6.99
C LYS A 481 21.09 13.21 -6.02
N GLY A 482 20.82 13.22 -4.71
CA GLY A 482 21.76 12.75 -3.69
C GLY A 482 22.84 13.77 -3.28
N GLN A 483 22.80 15.00 -3.80
CA GLN A 483 23.77 16.04 -3.49
C GLN A 483 23.11 17.27 -2.83
N PRO A 484 23.78 17.90 -1.85
CA PRO A 484 23.34 19.17 -1.29
C PRO A 484 23.56 20.31 -2.30
N LEU A 485 22.56 21.18 -2.45
CA LEU A 485 22.61 22.31 -3.38
C LEU A 485 23.05 23.61 -2.68
N SER A 486 23.81 24.45 -3.38
CA SER A 486 24.07 25.82 -2.95
C SER A 486 22.80 26.68 -3.05
N TRP A 487 22.73 27.80 -2.32
CA TRP A 487 21.60 28.73 -2.42
C TRP A 487 21.48 29.33 -3.82
N LEU A 488 22.61 29.60 -4.48
CA LEU A 488 22.63 30.13 -5.84
C LEU A 488 22.07 29.14 -6.84
N ASP A 489 22.54 27.89 -6.81
CA ASP A 489 22.09 26.85 -7.75
C ASP A 489 20.61 26.52 -7.55
N MET A 490 20.17 26.49 -6.28
CA MET A 490 18.77 26.27 -5.94
C MET A 490 17.87 27.38 -6.51
N LEU A 491 18.22 28.66 -6.27
CA LEU A 491 17.42 29.79 -6.76
C LEU A 491 17.43 29.89 -8.30
N GLN A 492 18.57 29.63 -8.93
CA GLN A 492 18.68 29.64 -10.40
C GLN A 492 17.78 28.57 -11.02
N GLN A 493 17.86 27.33 -10.52
CA GLN A 493 17.01 26.24 -11.01
C GLN A 493 15.52 26.50 -10.74
N MET A 494 15.17 27.08 -9.58
CA MET A 494 13.79 27.48 -9.31
C MET A 494 13.30 28.54 -10.31
N ASN A 495 14.09 29.58 -10.56
CA ASN A 495 13.73 30.64 -11.50
C ASN A 495 13.55 30.13 -12.93
N ASP A 496 14.41 29.22 -13.38
CA ASP A 496 14.32 28.65 -14.73
C ASP A 496 13.03 27.81 -14.87
N ILE A 497 12.70 26.99 -13.86
CA ILE A 497 11.45 26.21 -13.86
C ILE A 497 10.22 27.12 -13.81
N LEU A 498 10.23 28.16 -12.97
CA LEU A 498 9.10 29.10 -12.86
C LEU A 498 8.91 29.91 -14.15
N HIS A 499 10.01 30.29 -14.80
CA HIS A 499 9.97 30.93 -16.10
C HIS A 499 9.32 30.01 -17.13
N ASP A 500 9.75 28.75 -17.24
CA ASP A 500 9.12 27.79 -18.16
C ASP A 500 7.68 27.46 -17.79
N PHE A 501 7.35 27.47 -16.49
CA PHE A 501 6.00 27.22 -15.98
C PHE A 501 5.04 28.30 -16.47
N LYS A 502 5.48 29.57 -16.57
CA LYS A 502 4.71 30.71 -17.10
C LYS A 502 4.23 30.52 -18.54
N PHE A 503 4.95 29.75 -19.35
CA PHE A 503 4.65 29.55 -20.77
C PHE A 503 3.96 28.22 -21.08
N GLU A 504 3.82 27.32 -20.10
CA GLU A 504 3.11 26.07 -20.34
C GLU A 504 1.63 26.34 -20.62
N ILE A 505 1.21 25.90 -21.80
CA ILE A 505 -0.05 26.25 -22.44
C ILE A 505 -1.23 25.95 -21.52
N HIS A 506 -2.14 26.91 -21.48
CA HIS A 506 -3.41 26.87 -20.77
C HIS A 506 -4.12 25.51 -20.96
N PRO A 507 -4.68 24.95 -19.88
CA PRO A 507 -4.95 25.62 -18.61
C PRO A 507 -3.98 25.33 -17.46
N TYR A 508 -3.88 26.29 -16.52
CA TYR A 508 -3.24 26.10 -15.21
C TYR A 508 -4.21 25.44 -14.24
N PHE A 509 -3.69 24.59 -13.37
CA PHE A 509 -4.47 23.90 -12.34
C PHE A 509 -4.32 24.63 -11.00
N ASP A 510 -5.43 25.14 -10.45
CA ASP A 510 -5.43 26.01 -9.26
C ASP A 510 -4.69 25.39 -8.06
N GLY A 511 -4.87 24.08 -7.83
CA GLY A 511 -4.19 23.40 -6.73
C GLY A 511 -2.69 23.23 -6.95
N LEU A 512 -2.22 23.21 -8.21
CA LEU A 512 -0.79 23.26 -8.51
C LEU A 512 -0.24 24.68 -8.37
N MET A 513 -0.99 25.69 -8.83
CA MET A 513 -0.64 27.10 -8.66
C MET A 513 -0.49 27.49 -7.19
N ASP A 514 -1.43 27.09 -6.34
CA ASP A 514 -1.36 27.32 -4.89
C ASP A 514 -0.10 26.71 -4.28
N ARG A 515 0.27 25.50 -4.70
CA ARG A 515 1.49 24.83 -4.22
C ARG A 515 2.75 25.57 -4.68
N VAL A 516 2.81 26.00 -5.93
CA VAL A 516 3.95 26.79 -6.45
C VAL A 516 4.12 28.07 -5.63
N VAL A 517 3.03 28.80 -5.38
CA VAL A 517 3.05 30.02 -4.56
C VAL A 517 3.57 29.72 -3.15
N ASN A 518 3.02 28.70 -2.48
CA ASN A 518 3.44 28.32 -1.12
C ASN A 518 4.92 27.89 -1.05
N LEU A 519 5.42 27.16 -2.06
CA LEU A 519 6.82 26.74 -2.13
C LEU A 519 7.75 27.95 -2.29
N CYS A 520 7.37 28.90 -3.16
CA CYS A 520 8.12 30.14 -3.32
C CYS A 520 8.12 30.97 -2.04
N GLU A 521 6.95 31.16 -1.40
CA GLU A 521 6.83 31.87 -0.13
C GLU A 521 7.67 31.24 0.98
N ARG A 522 7.74 29.91 1.05
CA ARG A 522 8.60 29.20 2.01
C ARG A 522 10.08 29.51 1.81
N VAL A 523 10.54 29.56 0.56
CA VAL A 523 11.94 29.92 0.24
C VAL A 523 12.19 31.40 0.54
N LEU A 524 11.28 32.28 0.13
CA LEU A 524 11.36 33.72 0.38
C LEU A 524 11.30 34.05 1.88
N GLY A 525 10.58 33.26 2.67
CA GLY A 525 10.47 33.40 4.12
C GLY A 525 11.62 32.77 4.92
N ASN A 526 12.64 32.20 4.25
CA ASN A 526 13.73 31.53 4.96
C ASN A 526 14.60 32.55 5.72
N ALA A 527 14.65 32.43 7.05
CA ALA A 527 15.34 33.39 7.91
C ALA A 527 16.86 33.47 7.65
N TYR A 528 17.49 32.33 7.34
CA TYR A 528 18.93 32.29 7.05
C TYR A 528 19.24 32.98 5.72
N LEU A 529 18.53 32.63 4.65
CA LEU A 529 18.69 33.23 3.31
C LEU A 529 18.55 34.76 3.38
N ASN A 530 17.51 35.23 4.07
CA ASN A 530 17.24 36.66 4.21
C ASN A 530 18.35 37.39 4.97
N LYS A 531 18.71 36.92 6.17
CA LYS A 531 19.72 37.58 7.00
C LYS A 531 21.11 37.55 6.36
N ARG A 532 21.48 36.43 5.73
CA ARG A 532 22.84 36.19 5.24
C ARG A 532 23.11 36.76 3.84
N TYR A 533 22.09 36.95 3.01
CA TYR A 533 22.30 37.33 1.61
C TYR A 533 21.39 38.45 1.09
N VAL A 534 20.19 38.65 1.65
CA VAL A 534 19.21 39.63 1.14
C VAL A 534 19.28 40.97 1.87
N GLN A 535 19.36 40.94 3.20
CA GLN A 535 19.33 42.14 4.05
C GLN A 535 20.68 42.87 4.16
N LEU A 536 21.77 42.24 3.74
CA LEU A 536 23.08 42.90 3.66
C LEU A 536 23.07 44.02 2.62
N LYS A 537 23.77 45.12 2.92
CA LYS A 537 24.03 46.17 1.94
C LYS A 537 24.87 45.61 0.79
N ASP A 538 24.67 46.15 -0.41
CA ASP A 538 25.36 45.65 -1.60
C ASP A 538 26.89 45.80 -1.47
N ASP A 539 27.34 46.84 -0.77
CA ASP A 539 28.76 47.12 -0.51
C ASP A 539 29.41 46.14 0.49
N GLU A 540 28.60 45.49 1.33
CA GLU A 540 29.03 44.52 2.34
C GLU A 540 28.87 43.06 1.87
N ALA A 541 28.24 42.87 0.70
CA ALA A 541 27.92 41.55 0.16
C ALA A 541 29.08 41.00 -0.68
N SER A 542 29.49 39.75 -0.42
CA SER A 542 30.40 39.03 -1.31
C SER A 542 29.84 38.91 -2.73
N ALA A 543 30.70 38.72 -3.74
CA ALA A 543 30.28 38.50 -5.13
C ALA A 543 29.27 37.34 -5.28
N TYR A 544 29.41 36.27 -4.47
CA TYR A 544 28.42 35.20 -4.39
C TYR A 544 27.09 35.69 -3.79
N GLY A 545 27.14 36.47 -2.72
CA GLY A 545 25.96 37.05 -2.07
C GLY A 545 25.16 37.98 -3.00
N LEU A 546 25.84 38.79 -3.80
CA LEU A 546 25.20 39.63 -4.83
C LEU A 546 24.46 38.78 -5.87
N ARG A 547 25.08 37.69 -6.37
CA ARG A 547 24.42 36.75 -7.30
C ARG A 547 23.19 36.08 -6.68
N VAL A 548 23.27 35.66 -5.42
CA VAL A 548 22.13 35.11 -4.67
C VAL A 548 21.02 36.14 -4.54
N LYS A 549 21.36 37.39 -4.20
CA LYS A 549 20.40 38.50 -4.08
C LYS A 549 19.71 38.83 -5.41
N THR A 550 20.43 38.78 -6.53
CA THR A 550 19.85 38.95 -7.87
C THR A 550 18.85 37.83 -8.20
N GLN A 551 19.22 36.56 -7.98
CA GLN A 551 18.30 35.44 -8.22
C GLN A 551 17.09 35.48 -7.27
N PHE A 552 17.28 35.94 -6.03
CA PHE A 552 16.18 36.15 -5.09
C PHE A 552 15.19 37.22 -5.59
N ARG A 553 15.67 38.37 -6.07
CA ARG A 553 14.81 39.41 -6.67
C ARG A 553 14.05 38.90 -7.89
N ARG A 554 14.70 38.09 -8.74
CA ARG A 554 14.06 37.44 -9.89
C ARG A 554 12.93 36.50 -9.45
N LEU A 555 13.13 35.74 -8.37
CA LEU A 555 12.12 34.86 -7.80
C LEU A 555 10.89 35.63 -7.32
N VAL A 556 11.10 36.78 -6.66
CA VAL A 556 10.00 37.68 -6.24
C VAL A 556 9.21 38.17 -7.45
N GLY A 557 9.89 38.65 -8.49
CA GLY A 557 9.23 39.12 -9.72
C GLY A 557 8.39 38.03 -10.40
N LEU A 558 8.95 36.82 -10.56
CA LEU A 558 8.23 35.68 -11.13
C LEU A 558 7.02 35.27 -10.29
N LEU A 559 7.12 35.32 -8.95
CA LEU A 559 5.99 35.02 -8.07
C LEU A 559 4.85 36.02 -8.23
N ASP A 560 5.16 37.31 -8.32
CA ASP A 560 4.16 38.36 -8.52
C ASP A 560 3.49 38.26 -9.89
N GLU A 561 4.25 37.93 -10.94
CA GLU A 561 3.70 37.62 -12.27
C GLU A 561 2.73 36.43 -12.23
N LEU A 562 3.11 35.33 -11.57
CA LEU A 562 2.25 34.15 -11.44
C LEU A 562 0.96 34.46 -10.67
N ARG A 563 1.04 35.28 -9.61
CA ARG A 563 -0.15 35.78 -8.89
C ARG A 563 -1.02 36.69 -9.77
N GLY A 564 -0.40 37.51 -10.62
CA GLY A 564 -1.09 38.34 -11.61
C GLY A 564 -1.86 37.51 -12.64
N ILE A 565 -1.23 36.48 -13.20
CA ILE A 565 -1.85 35.56 -14.17
C ILE A 565 -3.07 34.87 -13.55
N ARG A 566 -2.99 34.46 -12.27
CA ARG A 566 -4.11 33.85 -11.54
C ARG A 566 -5.31 34.78 -11.43
N LYS A 567 -5.11 36.07 -11.15
CA LYS A 567 -6.21 37.04 -10.99
C LYS A 567 -6.95 37.36 -12.29
N GLN A 568 -6.29 37.22 -13.43
CA GLN A 568 -6.82 37.65 -14.73
C GLN A 568 -7.61 36.58 -15.49
N ARG A 569 -7.67 35.32 -15.02
CA ARG A 569 -8.19 34.20 -15.83
C ARG A 569 -9.20 33.33 -15.08
N PRO A 570 -10.20 32.77 -15.79
CA PRO A 570 -11.24 31.93 -15.19
C PRO A 570 -10.68 30.61 -14.67
N GLU A 571 -11.25 30.14 -13.55
CA GLU A 571 -10.89 28.92 -12.82
C GLU A 571 -10.88 27.68 -13.74
N SER A 572 -9.72 27.04 -13.85
CA SER A 572 -9.61 25.70 -14.43
C SER A 572 -9.50 24.70 -13.27
N ARG A 573 -10.54 23.88 -13.13
CA ARG A 573 -10.57 22.85 -12.09
C ARG A 573 -9.39 21.92 -12.28
N ASP A 574 -8.63 21.67 -11.21
CA ASP A 574 -7.71 20.53 -11.15
C ASP A 574 -8.44 19.29 -11.70
N PRO A 575 -7.82 18.48 -12.59
CA PRO A 575 -8.31 17.15 -12.86
C PRO A 575 -8.17 16.44 -11.53
N ALA A 576 -9.27 16.44 -10.79
CA ALA A 576 -9.38 15.60 -9.63
C ALA A 576 -8.99 14.20 -10.08
N PRO A 577 -8.17 13.46 -9.30
CA PRO A 577 -8.01 12.04 -9.56
C PRO A 577 -9.42 11.48 -9.74
N GLU A 578 -9.71 10.76 -10.86
CA GLU A 578 -10.97 10.21 -11.44
C GLU A 578 -12.32 10.22 -10.66
N LYS A 579 -12.31 10.54 -9.38
CA LYS A 579 -13.28 10.40 -8.32
C LYS A 579 -13.91 11.72 -7.81
N GLU A 580 -13.65 12.90 -8.39
CA GLU A 580 -14.41 14.14 -8.04
C GLU A 580 -15.21 14.80 -9.21
N ARG A 581 -15.33 14.15 -10.38
CA ARG A 581 -16.03 14.74 -11.56
C ARG A 581 -17.56 14.54 -11.62
N GLU A 582 -18.21 14.19 -10.53
CA GLU A 582 -19.69 14.12 -10.49
C GLU A 582 -20.30 15.41 -9.94
N LYS A 583 -21.46 15.80 -10.51
CA LYS A 583 -22.29 16.99 -10.24
C LYS A 583 -22.05 18.21 -11.13
N LYS A 584 -22.13 18.02 -12.45
CA LYS A 584 -22.71 19.02 -13.39
C LYS A 584 -23.41 18.34 -14.59
N VAL A 585 -24.14 17.25 -14.36
CA VAL A 585 -25.22 16.80 -15.26
C VAL A 585 -26.27 16.11 -14.39
N SER A 586 -26.98 16.91 -13.61
CA SER A 586 -28.29 16.61 -13.04
C SER A 586 -28.96 17.94 -12.77
#